data_AF-A0A1C3WNN0-F1
#
_entry.id   AF-A0A1C3WNN0-F1
#
_cell.length_a   1.000
_cell.length_b   1.000
_cell.length_c   1.000
_cell.angle_alpha   90.00
_cell.angle_beta   90.00
_cell.angle_gamma   90.00
#
_symmetry.space_group_name_H-M   'P 1'
#
loop_
_entity.id
_entity.type
_entity.pdbx_description
1 polymer ?
#
loop_
_entity_poly.entity_id
_entity_poly.type
_entity_poly.pdbx_seq_one_letter_code
_entity_poly.pdbx_strand_id
1 'polypeptide(L)'
;MTESDSPRLIGRKEAAAYLGISESTFSLWVATYKMPPCIPGTRKWDRRAIDAKLDEISGLGANDGEDPYDKWMRENSQGSSAGSNAVSEWRAKKLNRQAKYRPQMGLGAKLERVLLEMAAYPERDTVASIAAAGPVLMDQLIEAGAVRLVGLERDAFRYALTEEGRDEAKRITKWRALAP
;
A
#
# COMPACT_ATOMS: atom_id res chain seq x y z
N MET A 1 39.05 -40.29 30.07
CA MET A 1 39.27 -41.47 29.22
C MET A 1 39.19 -40.99 27.79
N THR A 2 40.29 -41.13 27.07
CA THR A 2 40.62 -40.46 25.81
C THR A 2 39.78 -40.96 24.65
N GLU A 3 39.17 -39.99 23.97
CA GLU A 3 38.31 -40.12 22.80
C GLU A 3 39.03 -40.88 21.67
N SER A 4 38.43 -42.00 21.30
CA SER A 4 38.91 -42.97 20.33
C SER A 4 39.11 -42.35 18.94
N ASP A 5 40.36 -42.34 18.49
CA ASP A 5 40.88 -41.91 17.18
C ASP A 5 40.35 -42.78 16.03
N SER A 6 39.03 -42.71 15.79
CA SER A 6 38.39 -43.40 14.67
C SER A 6 38.66 -42.63 13.38
N PRO A 7 39.04 -43.31 12.28
CA PRO A 7 39.35 -42.65 11.02
C PRO A 7 38.17 -41.81 10.52
N ARG A 8 38.44 -40.55 10.16
CA ARG A 8 37.40 -39.61 9.68
C ARG A 8 36.60 -40.12 8.48
N LEU A 9 37.26 -40.94 7.65
CA LEU A 9 36.67 -41.52 6.46
C LEU A 9 36.22 -42.95 6.72
N ILE A 10 34.91 -43.16 6.63
CA ILE A 10 34.26 -44.44 6.90
C ILE A 10 33.76 -45.10 5.60
N GLY A 11 33.76 -46.43 5.59
CA GLY A 11 33.20 -47.23 4.49
C GLY A 11 31.67 -47.25 4.50
N ARG A 12 31.06 -47.80 3.44
CA ARG A 12 29.60 -47.89 3.32
C ARG A 12 28.94 -48.61 4.51
N LYS A 13 29.51 -49.76 4.89
CA LYS A 13 29.03 -50.58 6.01
C LYS A 13 29.12 -49.84 7.35
N GLU A 14 30.20 -49.11 7.55
CA GLU A 14 30.43 -48.31 8.76
C GLU A 14 29.50 -47.09 8.82
N ALA A 15 29.27 -46.41 7.69
CA ALA A 15 28.32 -45.30 7.61
C ALA A 15 26.87 -45.75 7.87
N ALA A 16 26.48 -46.90 7.33
CA ALA A 16 25.17 -47.49 7.59
C ALA A 16 25.01 -47.88 9.06
N ALA A 17 26.03 -48.52 9.65
CA ALA A 17 26.05 -48.86 11.06
C ALA A 17 26.03 -47.63 11.97
N TYR A 18 26.75 -46.57 11.60
CA TYR A 18 26.78 -45.30 12.32
C TYR A 18 25.40 -44.64 12.40
N LEU A 19 24.62 -44.73 11.32
CA LEU A 19 23.27 -44.20 11.23
C LEU A 19 22.19 -45.17 11.74
N GLY A 20 22.54 -46.41 12.12
CA GLY A 20 21.58 -47.42 12.54
C GLY A 20 20.65 -47.92 11.43
N ILE A 21 21.06 -47.83 10.15
CA ILE A 21 20.26 -48.24 8.98
C ILE A 21 20.96 -49.34 8.17
N SER A 22 20.23 -49.96 7.23
CA SER A 22 20.81 -50.95 6.32
C SER A 22 21.69 -50.30 5.23
N GLU A 23 22.66 -51.05 4.69
CA GLU A 23 23.55 -50.55 3.62
C GLU A 23 22.79 -50.12 2.36
N SER A 24 21.71 -50.83 2.00
CA SER A 24 20.85 -50.47 0.87
C SER A 24 20.09 -49.17 1.12
N THR A 25 19.60 -48.95 2.35
CA THR A 25 18.96 -47.69 2.76
C THR A 25 19.95 -46.53 2.70
N PHE A 26 21.18 -46.73 3.15
CA PHE A 26 22.22 -45.70 3.07
C PHE A 26 22.56 -45.35 1.61
N SER A 27 22.71 -46.36 0.74
CA SER A 27 22.90 -46.13 -0.70
C SER A 27 21.73 -45.40 -1.35
N LEU A 28 20.49 -45.69 -0.95
CA LEU A 28 19.32 -44.94 -1.39
C LEU A 28 19.38 -43.48 -0.94
N TRP A 29 19.74 -43.21 0.32
CA TRP A 29 19.83 -41.84 0.84
C TRP A 29 20.89 -41.01 0.13
N VAL A 30 22.03 -41.62 -0.23
CA VAL A 30 23.06 -40.98 -1.05
C VAL A 30 22.53 -40.70 -2.46
N ALA A 31 21.82 -41.65 -3.09
CA ALA A 31 21.25 -41.47 -4.42
C ALA A 31 20.13 -40.42 -4.47
N THR A 32 19.36 -40.29 -3.40
CA THR A 32 18.32 -39.26 -3.26
C THR A 32 18.83 -37.96 -2.66
N TYR A 33 20.16 -37.78 -2.54
CA TYR A 33 20.80 -36.58 -1.98
C TYR A 33 20.42 -36.22 -0.54
N LYS A 34 19.87 -37.18 0.22
CA LYS A 34 19.63 -37.04 1.67
C LYS A 34 20.92 -37.18 2.48
N MET A 35 21.93 -37.84 1.91
CA MET A 35 23.25 -38.03 2.50
C MET A 35 24.33 -37.54 1.54
N PRO A 36 25.53 -37.18 2.03
CA PRO A 36 26.59 -36.66 1.18
C PRO A 36 27.07 -37.73 0.17
N PRO A 37 27.49 -37.33 -1.04
CA PRO A 37 28.12 -38.25 -1.98
C PRO A 37 29.45 -38.76 -1.42
N CYS A 38 29.94 -39.89 -1.94
CA CYS A 38 31.27 -40.36 -1.58
C CYS A 38 32.33 -39.35 -2.05
N ILE A 39 33.45 -39.28 -1.33
CA ILE A 39 34.54 -38.37 -1.69
C ILE A 39 35.08 -38.76 -3.07
N PRO A 40 35.19 -37.82 -4.02
CA PRO A 40 35.68 -38.09 -5.38
C PRO A 40 37.00 -38.86 -5.38
N GLY A 41 37.09 -39.88 -6.25
CA GLY A 41 38.26 -40.76 -6.31
C GLY A 41 38.32 -41.84 -5.21
N THR A 42 37.36 -41.86 -4.29
CA THR A 42 37.27 -42.88 -3.24
C THR A 42 35.87 -43.50 -3.17
N ARG A 43 35.72 -44.55 -2.35
CA ARG A 43 34.43 -45.14 -1.98
C ARG A 43 34.13 -44.94 -0.49
N LYS A 44 34.62 -43.83 0.09
CA LYS A 44 34.48 -43.49 1.51
C LYS A 44 33.66 -42.22 1.72
N TRP A 45 33.07 -42.10 2.91
CA TRP A 45 32.29 -40.96 3.36
C TRP A 45 32.95 -40.29 4.55
N ASP A 46 32.86 -38.96 4.63
CA ASP A 46 33.32 -38.21 5.79
C ASP A 46 32.22 -38.23 6.87
N ARG A 47 32.59 -38.65 8.09
CA ARG A 47 31.67 -38.70 9.23
C ARG A 47 31.09 -37.33 9.57
N ARG A 48 31.89 -36.26 9.53
CA ARG A 48 31.41 -34.89 9.79
C ARG A 48 30.47 -34.40 8.71
N ALA A 49 30.65 -34.82 7.47
CA ALA A 49 29.72 -34.47 6.39
C ALA A 49 28.36 -35.17 6.57
N ILE A 50 28.35 -36.40 7.10
CA ILE A 50 27.13 -37.10 7.48
C ILE A 50 26.43 -36.37 8.62
N ASP A 51 27.16 -36.02 9.69
CA ASP A 51 26.61 -35.27 10.82
C ASP A 51 26.07 -33.90 10.37
N ALA A 52 26.81 -33.16 9.54
CA ALA A 52 26.35 -31.88 9.01
C ALA A 52 25.07 -32.00 8.17
N LYS A 53 24.91 -33.08 7.40
CA LYS A 53 23.66 -33.34 6.66
C LYS A 53 22.51 -33.73 7.58
N LEU A 54 22.79 -34.44 8.66
CA LEU A 54 21.79 -34.71 9.70
C LEU A 54 21.36 -33.42 10.41
N ASP A 55 22.30 -32.54 10.72
CA ASP A 55 22.02 -31.25 11.34
C ASP A 55 21.20 -30.36 10.40
N GLU A 56 21.52 -30.34 9.10
CA GLU A 56 20.73 -29.65 8.08
C GLU A 56 19.30 -30.21 7.99
N ILE A 57 19.14 -31.53 7.95
CA ILE A 57 17.81 -32.18 7.91
C ILE A 57 17.03 -31.95 9.21
N SER A 58 17.71 -31.91 10.35
CA SER A 58 17.10 -31.71 11.67
C SER A 58 16.85 -30.25 12.00
N GLY A 59 17.26 -29.31 11.14
CA GLY A 59 17.18 -27.87 11.41
C GLY A 59 18.12 -27.39 12.51
N LEU A 60 19.16 -28.17 12.84
CA LEU A 60 20.20 -27.87 13.82
C LEU A 60 21.44 -27.23 13.19
N GLY A 61 21.51 -27.16 11.85
CA GLY A 61 22.56 -26.45 11.13
C GLY A 61 22.57 -24.98 11.55
N ALA A 62 23.68 -24.56 12.16
CA ALA A 62 23.89 -23.25 12.75
C ALA A 62 23.29 -22.11 11.92
N ASN A 63 22.34 -21.40 12.53
CA ASN A 63 21.84 -20.12 12.06
C ASN A 63 22.89 -19.04 12.39
N ASP A 64 24.10 -19.19 11.87
CA ASP A 64 25.15 -18.18 11.90
C ASP A 64 24.99 -17.31 10.66
N GLY A 65 24.03 -16.40 10.71
CA GLY A 65 23.76 -15.49 9.60
C GLY A 65 22.43 -14.81 9.77
N GLU A 66 22.39 -13.81 10.64
CA GLU A 66 21.35 -12.78 10.76
C GLU A 66 20.59 -12.59 9.43
N ASP A 67 19.27 -12.83 9.43
CA ASP A 67 18.44 -12.67 8.24
C ASP A 67 18.67 -11.26 7.66
N PRO A 68 19.02 -11.12 6.37
CA PRO A 68 19.07 -9.82 5.71
C PRO A 68 17.82 -8.95 5.99
N TYR A 69 16.66 -9.59 6.21
CA TYR A 69 15.43 -8.93 6.62
C TYR A 69 15.49 -8.36 8.05
N ASP A 70 16.02 -9.12 9.02
CA ASP A 70 16.18 -8.66 10.40
C ASP A 70 17.20 -7.51 10.51
N LYS A 71 18.27 -7.58 9.72
CA LYS A 71 19.23 -6.48 9.58
C LYS A 71 18.58 -5.23 8.98
N TRP A 72 17.80 -5.39 7.91
CA TRP A 72 17.07 -4.28 7.28
C TRP A 72 16.02 -3.66 8.21
N MET A 73 15.27 -4.48 8.95
CA MET A 73 14.29 -4.04 9.95
C MET A 73 14.94 -3.19 11.04
N ARG A 74 16.14 -3.56 11.51
CA ARG A 74 16.89 -2.80 12.51
C ARG A 74 17.39 -1.45 11.98
N GLU A 75 17.93 -1.43 10.76
CA GLU A 75 18.45 -0.22 10.12
C GLU A 75 17.32 0.78 9.75
N ASN A 76 16.16 0.28 9.30
CA ASN A 76 15.04 1.13 8.88
C ASN A 76 14.01 1.48 9.98
N SER A 77 13.89 0.67 11.04
CA SER A 77 12.99 1.00 12.16
C SER A 77 13.40 2.28 12.88
N GLN A 78 14.70 2.59 12.94
CA GLN A 78 15.20 3.84 13.55
C GLN A 78 14.99 5.09 12.67
N GLY A 79 14.66 4.94 11.38
CA GLY A 79 14.31 6.04 10.47
C GLY A 79 12.84 6.46 10.48
N SER A 80 11.98 5.78 11.25
CA SER A 80 10.52 5.92 11.17
C SER A 80 9.95 7.20 11.82
N SER A 81 10.77 7.99 12.52
CA SER A 81 10.37 9.32 13.03
C SER A 81 10.42 10.42 11.95
N ALA A 82 11.24 10.25 10.90
CA ALA A 82 11.37 11.21 9.81
C ALA A 82 10.28 11.00 8.73
N GLY A 83 9.92 9.74 8.45
CA GLY A 83 8.88 9.41 7.46
C GLY A 83 7.47 9.84 7.88
N SER A 84 7.14 9.72 9.17
CA SER A 84 5.85 10.19 9.72
C SER A 84 5.73 11.71 9.65
N ASN A 85 6.80 12.43 9.92
CA ASN A 85 6.85 13.90 9.79
C ASN A 85 6.75 14.34 8.34
N ALA A 86 7.49 13.73 7.41
CA ALA A 86 7.44 14.09 5.99
C ALA A 86 6.03 13.89 5.37
N VAL A 87 5.36 12.78 5.69
CA VAL A 87 3.98 12.53 5.24
C VAL A 87 3.00 13.52 5.88
N SER A 88 3.20 13.84 7.16
CA SER A 88 2.37 14.81 7.88
C SER A 88 2.54 16.23 7.32
N GLU A 89 3.77 16.65 7.05
CA GLU A 89 4.09 17.94 6.42
C GLU A 89 3.53 18.03 4.99
N TRP A 90 3.63 16.96 4.20
CA TRP A 90 3.03 16.91 2.88
C TRP A 90 1.51 17.08 2.94
N ARG A 91 0.83 16.39 3.87
CA ARG A 91 -0.62 16.53 4.11
C ARG A 91 -0.97 17.95 4.57
N ALA A 92 -0.22 18.52 5.51
CA ALA A 92 -0.44 19.88 6.00
C ALA A 92 -0.28 20.92 4.89
N LYS A 93 0.74 20.78 4.04
CA LYS A 93 0.97 21.66 2.88
C LYS A 93 -0.16 21.53 1.85
N LYS A 94 -0.68 20.32 1.64
CA LYS A 94 -1.86 20.09 0.76
C LYS A 94 -3.12 20.73 1.34
N LEU A 95 -3.37 20.57 2.64
CA LEU A 95 -4.50 21.20 3.33
C LEU A 95 -4.42 22.73 3.30
N ASN A 96 -3.24 23.33 3.47
CA ASN A 96 -3.05 24.79 3.35
C ASN A 96 -3.34 25.31 1.92
N ARG A 97 -2.95 24.55 0.89
CA ARG A 97 -3.26 24.88 -0.51
C ARG A 97 -4.76 24.81 -0.79
N GLN A 98 -5.41 23.78 -0.25
CA GLN A 98 -6.86 23.64 -0.33
C GLN A 98 -7.56 24.78 0.41
N ALA A 99 -7.15 25.09 1.65
CA ALA A 99 -7.79 26.08 2.53
C ALA A 99 -8.02 27.45 1.87
N LYS A 100 -7.13 27.86 0.96
CA LYS A 100 -7.28 29.09 0.16
C LYS A 100 -8.57 29.13 -0.68
N TYR A 101 -9.03 27.99 -1.17
CA TYR A 101 -10.18 27.87 -2.07
C TYR A 101 -11.40 27.26 -1.38
N ARG A 102 -11.40 27.15 -0.06
CA ARG A 102 -12.52 26.57 0.69
C ARG A 102 -13.83 27.31 0.35
N PRO A 103 -14.91 26.59 -0.01
CA PRO A 103 -16.23 27.18 -0.20
C PRO A 103 -16.64 27.98 1.04
N GLN A 104 -17.06 29.22 0.84
CA GLN A 104 -17.38 30.16 1.93
C GLN A 104 -18.88 30.24 2.20
N MET A 105 -19.73 29.97 1.19
CA MET A 105 -21.18 30.11 1.29
C MET A 105 -21.87 28.93 1.99
N GLY A 106 -21.12 27.91 2.43
CA GLY A 106 -21.66 26.78 3.18
C GLY A 106 -22.65 25.92 2.38
N LEU A 107 -22.60 25.99 1.05
CA LEU A 107 -23.54 25.32 0.16
C LEU A 107 -23.35 23.79 0.24
N GLY A 108 -24.45 23.06 0.38
CA GLY A 108 -24.43 21.59 0.29
C GLY A 108 -24.12 21.11 -1.13
N ALA A 109 -23.70 19.84 -1.28
CA ALA A 109 -23.25 19.29 -2.56
C ALA A 109 -24.23 19.45 -3.74
N LYS A 110 -25.55 19.44 -3.48
CA LYS A 110 -26.59 19.67 -4.49
C LYS A 110 -26.61 21.14 -4.95
N LEU A 111 -26.54 22.08 -4.02
CA LEU A 111 -26.51 23.52 -4.31
C LEU A 111 -25.22 23.90 -5.06
N GLU A 112 -24.08 23.36 -4.63
CA GLU A 112 -22.81 23.53 -5.35
C GLU A 112 -22.89 23.03 -6.79
N ARG A 113 -23.55 21.88 -7.03
CA ARG A 113 -23.71 21.33 -8.39
C ARG A 113 -24.55 22.26 -9.29
N VAL A 114 -25.66 22.79 -8.77
CA VAL A 114 -26.50 23.75 -9.48
C VAL A 114 -25.70 25.03 -9.78
N LEU A 115 -24.96 25.53 -8.81
CA LEU A 115 -24.13 26.74 -8.96
C LEU A 115 -23.04 26.56 -10.04
N LEU A 116 -22.39 25.40 -10.07
CA LEU A 116 -21.39 25.06 -11.08
C LEU A 116 -22.01 24.94 -12.48
N GLU A 117 -23.20 24.34 -12.60
CA GLU A 117 -23.93 24.23 -13.87
C GLU A 117 -24.27 25.62 -14.42
N MET A 118 -24.82 26.52 -13.58
CA MET A 118 -25.12 27.90 -13.96
C MET A 118 -23.87 28.70 -14.33
N ALA A 119 -22.71 28.39 -13.72
CA ALA A 119 -21.45 29.06 -14.03
C ALA A 119 -20.84 28.56 -15.34
N ALA A 120 -21.03 27.27 -15.67
CA ALA A 120 -20.57 26.67 -16.91
C ALA A 120 -21.46 27.04 -18.11
N TYR A 121 -22.77 27.19 -17.87
CA TYR A 121 -23.78 27.47 -18.88
C TYR A 121 -24.67 28.66 -18.47
N PRO A 122 -24.17 29.91 -18.56
CA PRO A 122 -24.92 31.10 -18.15
C PRO A 122 -26.22 31.34 -18.93
N GLU A 123 -26.36 30.72 -20.10
CA GLU A 123 -27.56 30.75 -20.93
C GLU A 123 -28.70 29.85 -20.40
N ARG A 124 -28.37 28.90 -19.51
CA ARG A 124 -29.35 28.04 -18.84
C ARG A 124 -29.82 28.74 -17.58
N ASP A 125 -30.73 29.68 -17.73
CA ASP A 125 -31.21 30.54 -16.64
C ASP A 125 -32.55 30.09 -16.04
N THR A 126 -33.19 29.04 -16.57
CA THR A 126 -34.45 28.50 -16.04
C THR A 126 -34.27 27.18 -15.32
N VAL A 127 -35.11 26.89 -14.32
CA VAL A 127 -35.10 25.61 -13.57
C VAL A 127 -35.16 24.39 -14.49
N ALA A 128 -35.95 24.45 -15.56
CA ALA A 128 -36.09 23.37 -16.53
C ALA A 128 -34.81 23.13 -17.36
N SER A 129 -34.02 24.19 -17.59
CA SER A 129 -32.78 24.13 -18.37
C SER A 129 -31.54 23.76 -17.53
N ILE A 130 -31.55 24.06 -16.22
CA ILE A 130 -30.42 23.80 -15.34
C ILE A 130 -30.51 22.36 -14.80
N ALA A 131 -29.51 21.55 -15.11
CA ALA A 131 -29.47 20.16 -14.66
C ALA A 131 -29.43 20.09 -13.12
N ALA A 132 -30.32 19.29 -12.54
CA ALA A 132 -30.49 19.11 -11.09
C ALA A 132 -30.96 20.36 -10.30
N ALA A 133 -31.39 21.43 -10.98
CA ALA A 133 -32.07 22.54 -10.31
C ALA A 133 -33.52 22.16 -9.98
N GLY A 134 -33.95 22.55 -8.78
CA GLY A 134 -35.35 22.53 -8.37
C GLY A 134 -35.70 23.86 -7.73
N PRO A 135 -36.99 24.26 -7.69
CA PRO A 135 -37.39 25.57 -7.15
C PRO A 135 -36.87 25.81 -5.73
N VAL A 136 -36.97 24.79 -4.85
CA VAL A 136 -36.45 24.84 -3.47
C VAL A 136 -34.94 25.08 -3.41
N LEU A 137 -34.16 24.49 -4.33
CA LEU A 137 -32.72 24.71 -4.38
C LEU A 137 -32.39 26.12 -4.88
N MET A 138 -33.18 26.65 -5.81
CA MET A 138 -33.01 28.03 -6.28
C MET A 138 -33.33 29.03 -5.18
N ASP A 139 -34.37 28.80 -4.38
CA ASP A 139 -34.70 29.64 -3.23
C ASP A 139 -33.56 29.64 -2.20
N GLN A 140 -32.97 28.47 -1.91
CA GLN A 140 -31.80 28.36 -1.03
C GLN A 140 -30.55 29.08 -1.60
N LEU A 141 -30.35 29.05 -2.92
CA LEU A 141 -29.26 29.80 -3.56
C LEU A 141 -29.49 31.32 -3.55
N ILE A 142 -30.75 31.75 -3.55
CA ILE A 142 -31.13 33.16 -3.39
C ILE A 142 -30.91 33.61 -1.94
N GLU A 143 -31.34 32.81 -0.96
CA GLU A 143 -31.11 33.07 0.45
C GLU A 143 -29.61 33.14 0.78
N ALA A 144 -28.80 32.28 0.17
CA ALA A 144 -27.35 32.30 0.28
C ALA A 144 -26.66 33.45 -0.49
N GLY A 145 -27.41 34.26 -1.25
CA GLY A 145 -26.88 35.37 -2.04
C GLY A 145 -26.11 34.96 -3.30
N ALA A 146 -26.09 33.67 -3.66
CA ALA A 146 -25.33 33.16 -4.80
C ALA A 146 -26.04 33.40 -6.15
N VAL A 147 -27.37 33.50 -6.10
CA VAL A 147 -28.24 33.65 -7.27
C VAL A 147 -29.27 34.75 -7.01
N ARG A 148 -29.69 35.44 -8.07
CA ARG A 148 -30.82 36.39 -8.03
C ARG A 148 -31.88 36.02 -9.06
N LEU A 149 -33.14 36.29 -8.74
CA LEU A 149 -34.24 36.21 -9.68
C LEU A 149 -34.19 37.42 -10.64
N VAL A 150 -34.19 37.16 -11.94
CA VAL A 150 -34.08 38.19 -13.00
C VAL A 150 -35.45 38.53 -13.59
N GLY A 151 -36.36 37.57 -13.66
CA GLY A 151 -37.71 37.80 -14.16
C GLY A 151 -38.49 36.53 -14.47
N LEU A 152 -39.64 36.69 -15.10
CA LEU A 152 -40.51 35.61 -15.56
C LEU A 152 -40.54 35.64 -17.09
N GLU A 153 -40.22 34.53 -17.74
CA GLU A 153 -40.32 34.38 -19.20
C GLU A 153 -41.17 33.16 -19.53
N ARG A 154 -42.25 33.37 -20.29
CA ARG A 154 -43.17 32.29 -20.74
C ARG A 154 -43.57 31.33 -19.60
N ASP A 155 -43.86 31.88 -18.43
CA ASP A 155 -44.25 31.15 -17.21
C ASP A 155 -43.12 30.39 -16.49
N ALA A 156 -41.86 30.65 -16.84
CA ALA A 156 -40.68 30.11 -16.16
C ALA A 156 -39.85 31.23 -15.49
N PHE A 157 -39.48 31.02 -14.23
CA PHE A 157 -38.57 31.93 -13.52
C PHE A 157 -37.15 31.83 -14.08
N ARG A 158 -36.55 33.01 -14.34
CA ARG A 158 -35.17 33.14 -14.80
C ARG A 158 -34.26 33.64 -13.68
N TYR A 159 -33.12 33.00 -13.55
CA TYR A 159 -32.17 33.19 -12.47
C TYR A 159 -30.78 33.51 -13.04
N ALA A 160 -30.07 34.44 -12.40
CA ALA A 160 -28.69 34.75 -12.76
C ALA A 160 -27.78 34.66 -11.54
N LEU A 161 -26.53 34.26 -11.78
CA LEU A 161 -25.49 34.30 -10.76
C LEU A 161 -25.18 35.73 -10.34
N THR A 162 -25.07 35.94 -9.03
CA THR A 162 -24.48 37.16 -8.47
C THR A 162 -22.96 37.14 -8.68
N GLU A 163 -22.28 38.26 -8.41
CA GLU A 163 -20.81 38.29 -8.43
C GLU A 163 -20.22 37.33 -7.39
N GLU A 164 -20.82 37.31 -6.21
CA GLU A 164 -20.48 36.44 -5.10
C GLU A 164 -20.68 34.96 -5.48
N GLY A 165 -21.79 34.62 -6.14
CA GLY A 165 -22.04 33.26 -6.62
C GLY A 165 -21.07 32.79 -7.71
N ARG A 166 -20.64 33.70 -8.60
CA ARG A 166 -19.58 33.39 -9.59
C ARG A 166 -18.24 33.09 -8.91
N ASP A 167 -17.89 33.87 -7.90
CA ASP A 167 -16.64 33.67 -7.17
C ASP A 167 -16.67 32.41 -6.31
N GLU A 168 -17.82 32.09 -5.71
CA GLU A 168 -18.01 30.83 -5.01
C GLU A 168 -17.90 29.63 -5.96
N ALA A 169 -18.48 29.70 -7.17
CA ALA A 169 -18.32 28.66 -8.19
C ALA A 169 -16.84 28.43 -8.57
N LYS A 170 -16.05 29.51 -8.71
CA LYS A 170 -14.60 29.42 -8.95
C LYS A 170 -13.87 28.74 -7.78
N ARG A 171 -14.22 29.09 -6.53
CA ARG A 171 -13.65 28.48 -5.32
C ARG A 171 -13.94 27.00 -5.27
N ILE A 172 -15.20 26.59 -5.43
CA ILE A 172 -15.63 25.18 -5.44
C ILE A 172 -14.88 24.40 -6.53
N THR A 173 -14.78 24.95 -7.74
CA THR A 173 -14.05 24.31 -8.85
C THR A 173 -12.58 24.06 -8.48
N LYS A 174 -11.89 25.07 -7.94
CA LYS A 174 -10.48 24.94 -7.53
C LYS A 174 -10.31 24.03 -6.32
N TRP A 175 -11.23 24.07 -5.35
CA TRP A 175 -11.24 23.20 -4.18
C TRP A 175 -11.36 21.72 -4.59
N ARG A 176 -12.32 21.40 -5.47
CA ARG A 176 -12.53 20.03 -5.98
C ARG A 176 -11.36 19.53 -6.82
N ALA A 177 -10.75 20.38 -7.65
CA ALA A 177 -9.57 20.00 -8.43
C ALA A 177 -8.33 19.69 -7.56
N LEU A 178 -8.29 20.20 -6.33
CA LEU A 178 -7.21 19.95 -5.37
C LEU A 178 -7.53 18.82 -4.39
N ALA A 179 -8.76 18.29 -4.39
CA ALA A 179 -9.19 17.19 -3.54
C ALA A 179 -8.47 15.88 -3.94
N PRO A 180 -8.11 15.02 -2.97
CA PRO A 180 -7.45 13.73 -3.22
C PRO A 180 -8.32 12.74 -4.00
#